data_AF-A0A850PUV6-F1
#
_entry.id   AF-A0A850PUV6-F1
#
_cell.length_a   1.000
_cell.length_b   1.000
_cell.length_c   1.000
_cell.angle_alpha   90.00
_cell.angle_beta   90.00
_cell.angle_gamma   90.00
#
_symmetry.space_group_name_H-M   'P 1'
#
loop_
_entity.id
_entity.type
_entity.pdbx_description
1 polymer ?
#
loop_
_entity_poly.entity_id
_entity_poly.type
_entity_poly.pdbx_seq_one_letter_code
_entity_poly.pdbx_strand_id
1 'polypeptide(L)'
;MRSLTSLVLDLALDDVADWYEKGVGVPVAVNVFAPSISDTDLPRQLLQALECRRLPPETLTVEITEDLLLEDIAQTRAVFTELRDSGIRIAIDDFGSGYSALWYLRDFQVHEVKLDREFIAPILTQPTSAAIVRAVIDLAHVLGVTPVAEGVENAETAAKLLEYGCDVAQGFYYSPPVVAPAMLELLASQQRRRDGRSAGENGYPSEGKRRSEIELMQ
;
A
#
# COMPACT_ATOMS: atom_id res chain seq x y z
N MET A 1 1.40 9.77 -27.61
CA MET A 1 0.60 10.46 -26.56
C MET A 1 1.10 9.93 -25.22
N ARG A 2 1.37 10.79 -24.23
CA ARG A 2 1.67 10.33 -22.86
C ARG A 2 0.44 9.58 -22.33
N SER A 3 0.64 8.41 -21.74
CA SER A 3 -0.45 7.68 -21.07
C SER A 3 -0.88 8.44 -19.81
N LEU A 4 -2.12 8.26 -19.37
CA LEU A 4 -2.59 8.85 -18.11
C LEU A 4 -1.69 8.42 -16.94
N THR A 5 -1.23 7.16 -16.91
CA THR A 5 -0.28 6.66 -15.92
C THR A 5 1.01 7.46 -15.90
N SER A 6 1.62 7.74 -17.05
CA SER A 6 2.86 8.52 -17.08
C SER A 6 2.68 9.94 -16.54
N LEU A 7 1.52 10.55 -16.77
CA LEU A 7 1.20 11.87 -16.23
C LEU A 7 0.99 11.83 -14.71
N VAL A 8 0.21 10.86 -14.22
CA VAL A 8 -0.05 10.69 -12.77
C VAL A 8 1.23 10.34 -12.03
N LEU A 9 2.07 9.47 -12.59
CA LEU A 9 3.37 9.14 -12.03
C LEU A 9 4.26 10.38 -11.92
N ASP A 10 4.37 11.18 -12.99
CA ASP A 10 5.19 12.39 -12.97
C ASP A 10 4.73 13.36 -11.88
N LEU A 11 3.42 13.60 -11.76
CA LEU A 11 2.84 14.46 -10.73
C LEU A 11 3.09 13.92 -9.32
N ALA A 12 2.84 12.62 -9.09
CA ALA A 12 3.05 11.99 -7.79
C ALA A 12 4.53 12.05 -7.37
N LEU A 13 5.45 11.80 -8.29
CA LEU A 13 6.89 11.87 -8.00
C LEU A 13 7.37 13.31 -7.80
N ASP A 14 6.80 14.30 -8.49
CA ASP A 14 7.07 15.72 -8.23
C ASP A 14 6.65 16.09 -6.79
N ASP A 15 5.46 15.67 -6.36
CA ASP A 15 4.97 15.91 -5.00
C ASP A 15 5.85 15.21 -3.94
N VAL A 16 6.27 13.96 -4.19
CA VAL A 16 7.18 13.23 -3.29
C VAL A 16 8.55 13.88 -3.21
N ALA A 17 9.09 14.38 -4.32
CA ALA A 17 10.35 15.12 -4.31
C ALA A 17 10.26 16.36 -3.41
N ASP A 18 9.18 17.13 -3.54
CA ASP A 18 8.90 18.28 -2.68
C ASP A 18 8.79 17.91 -1.19
N TRP A 19 8.20 16.75 -0.87
CA TRP A 19 8.08 16.27 0.51
C TRP A 19 9.42 15.79 1.06
N TYR A 20 10.18 15.07 0.23
CA TYR A 20 11.48 14.51 0.58
C TYR A 20 12.50 15.63 0.85
N GLU A 21 12.52 16.69 0.03
CA GLU A 21 13.35 17.89 0.28
C GLU A 21 13.00 18.60 1.60
N LYS A 22 11.75 18.49 2.05
CA LYS A 22 11.28 19.02 3.34
C LYS A 22 11.54 18.06 4.52
N GLY A 23 12.23 16.94 4.28
CA GLY A 23 12.55 15.94 5.30
C GLY A 23 11.39 14.98 5.63
N VAL A 24 10.38 14.91 4.77
CA VAL A 24 9.21 14.04 4.92
C VAL A 24 9.32 12.90 3.92
N GLY A 25 9.86 11.76 4.37
CA GLY A 25 10.00 10.54 3.55
C GLY A 25 8.77 9.65 3.66
N VAL A 26 7.73 9.96 2.89
CA VAL A 26 6.50 9.14 2.81
C VAL A 26 6.41 8.53 1.41
N PRO A 27 6.23 7.19 1.29
CA PRO A 27 6.07 6.56 0.00
C PRO A 27 4.71 6.92 -0.63
N VAL A 28 4.63 6.85 -1.95
CA VAL A 28 3.38 6.95 -2.71
C VAL A 28 3.11 5.67 -3.46
N ALA A 29 1.83 5.30 -3.54
CA ALA A 29 1.39 4.19 -4.35
C ALA A 29 0.71 4.72 -5.64
N VAL A 30 1.09 4.18 -6.80
CA VAL A 30 0.55 4.59 -8.10
C VAL A 30 0.04 3.37 -8.85
N ASN A 31 -1.21 3.46 -9.30
CA ASN A 31 -1.85 2.44 -10.14
C ASN A 31 -1.24 2.39 -11.54
N VAL A 32 -0.87 1.18 -11.97
CA VAL A 32 -0.33 0.90 -13.31
C VAL A 32 -1.28 -0.04 -14.07
N PHE A 33 -1.64 0.34 -15.30
CA PHE A 33 -2.61 -0.41 -16.12
C PHE A 33 -1.98 -1.62 -16.85
N ALA A 34 -2.85 -2.59 -17.22
CA ALA A 34 -2.54 -3.86 -17.90
C ALA A 34 -1.42 -3.78 -18.95
N PRO A 35 -1.50 -2.88 -19.95
CA PRO A 35 -0.58 -2.92 -21.08
C PRO A 35 0.85 -2.56 -20.69
N SER A 36 1.05 -1.94 -19.52
CA SER A 36 2.34 -1.52 -19.01
C SER A 36 3.05 -2.61 -18.19
N ILE A 37 2.34 -3.58 -17.62
CA ILE A 37 2.96 -4.65 -16.81
C ILE A 37 3.59 -5.74 -17.68
N SER A 38 3.09 -5.91 -18.89
CA SER A 38 3.73 -6.71 -19.94
C SER A 38 4.85 -5.93 -20.66
N ASP A 39 5.09 -4.66 -20.33
CA ASP A 39 6.21 -3.88 -20.87
C ASP A 39 7.47 -4.14 -20.04
N THR A 40 8.43 -4.86 -20.61
CA THR A 40 9.73 -5.13 -19.97
C THR A 40 10.58 -3.87 -19.79
N ASP A 41 10.26 -2.76 -20.45
CA ASP A 41 10.92 -1.48 -20.21
C ASP A 41 10.33 -0.71 -19.01
N LEU A 42 9.20 -1.15 -18.42
CA LEU A 42 8.55 -0.45 -17.30
C LEU A 42 9.51 -0.20 -16.12
N PRO A 43 10.25 -1.18 -15.58
CA PRO A 43 11.14 -0.95 -14.44
C PRO A 43 12.16 0.15 -14.72
N ARG A 44 12.77 0.12 -15.91
CA ARG A 44 13.73 1.13 -16.38
C ARG A 44 13.10 2.52 -16.48
N GLN A 45 11.86 2.63 -16.97
CA GLN A 45 11.14 3.90 -17.07
C GLN A 45 10.86 4.50 -15.68
N LEU A 46 10.41 3.67 -14.73
CA LEU A 46 10.14 4.11 -13.36
C LEU A 46 11.41 4.56 -12.65
N LEU A 47 12.50 3.79 -12.78
CA LEU A 47 13.79 4.15 -12.20
C LEU A 47 14.32 5.47 -12.75
N GLN A 48 14.23 5.66 -14.07
CA GLN A 48 14.62 6.93 -14.67
C GLN A 48 13.79 8.11 -14.14
N ALA A 49 12.48 7.92 -13.92
CA ALA A 49 11.60 8.95 -13.37
C ALA A 49 11.96 9.31 -11.92
N LEU A 50 12.35 8.32 -11.11
CA LEU A 50 12.84 8.49 -9.74
C LEU A 50 14.21 9.17 -9.71
N GLU A 51 15.16 8.72 -10.53
CA GLU A 51 16.52 9.27 -10.63
C GLU A 51 16.53 10.75 -11.01
N CYS A 52 15.69 11.14 -11.97
CA CYS A 52 15.53 12.54 -12.38
C CYS A 52 15.17 13.46 -11.20
N ARG A 53 14.52 12.92 -10.18
CA ARG A 53 14.06 13.61 -8.96
C ARG A 53 14.90 13.29 -7.72
N ARG A 54 15.94 12.48 -7.87
CA ARG A 54 16.84 12.01 -6.79
C ARG A 54 16.07 11.31 -5.66
N LEU A 55 15.00 10.60 -6.01
CA LEU A 55 14.20 9.83 -5.07
C LEU A 55 14.76 8.42 -4.93
N PRO A 56 14.85 7.89 -3.70
CA PRO A 56 15.21 6.50 -3.50
C PRO A 56 14.05 5.59 -3.95
N PRO A 57 14.32 4.43 -4.59
CA PRO A 57 13.27 3.62 -5.22
C PRO A 57 12.15 3.15 -4.29
N GLU A 58 12.44 2.97 -3.00
CA GLU A 58 11.48 2.56 -1.98
C GLU A 58 10.37 3.60 -1.70
N THR A 59 10.48 4.84 -2.22
CA THR A 59 9.41 5.83 -2.12
C THR A 59 8.26 5.58 -3.09
N LEU A 60 8.40 4.63 -4.02
CA LEU A 60 7.37 4.28 -4.98
C LEU A 60 6.89 2.85 -4.76
N THR A 61 5.58 2.72 -4.57
CA THR A 61 4.83 1.47 -4.70
C THR A 61 4.05 1.49 -6.01
N VAL A 62 4.15 0.42 -6.79
CA VAL A 62 3.32 0.20 -7.96
C VAL A 62 2.13 -0.67 -7.57
N GLU A 63 0.92 -0.18 -7.81
CA GLU A 63 -0.33 -0.92 -7.58
C GLU A 63 -0.81 -1.58 -8.87
N ILE A 64 -1.20 -2.85 -8.77
CA ILE A 64 -1.58 -3.68 -9.90
C ILE A 64 -2.84 -4.44 -9.54
N THR A 65 -3.89 -4.31 -10.34
CA THR A 65 -5.15 -5.02 -10.10
C THR A 65 -5.01 -6.52 -10.41
N GLU A 66 -5.79 -7.35 -9.70
CA GLU A 66 -5.72 -8.82 -9.79
C GLU A 66 -5.87 -9.34 -11.23
N ASP A 67 -6.80 -8.77 -12.02
CA ASP A 67 -7.09 -9.23 -13.38
C ASP A 67 -5.87 -9.18 -14.32
N LEU A 68 -4.92 -8.28 -14.05
CA LEU A 68 -3.74 -8.08 -14.88
C LEU A 68 -2.70 -9.20 -14.72
N LEU A 69 -2.75 -9.90 -13.58
CA LEU A 69 -1.86 -11.03 -13.29
C LEU A 69 -2.19 -12.26 -14.16
N LEU A 70 -3.37 -12.29 -14.78
CA LEU A 70 -3.87 -13.42 -15.59
C LEU A 70 -3.41 -13.38 -17.05
N GLU A 71 -2.93 -12.24 -17.56
CA GLU A 71 -2.66 -12.07 -19.00
C GLU A 71 -1.33 -12.70 -19.46
N ASP A 72 -0.20 -12.44 -18.80
CA ASP A 72 1.11 -13.06 -19.12
C ASP A 72 1.99 -13.27 -17.86
N ILE A 73 1.77 -14.40 -17.18
CA ILE A 73 2.42 -14.74 -15.90
C ILE A 73 3.95 -14.71 -15.98
N ALA A 74 4.54 -15.18 -17.08
CA ALA A 74 5.99 -15.30 -17.19
C ALA A 74 6.64 -13.92 -17.33
N GLN A 75 6.04 -13.05 -18.14
CA GLN A 75 6.52 -11.68 -18.33
C GLN A 75 6.27 -10.82 -17.09
N THR A 76 5.08 -10.90 -16.48
CA THR A 76 4.77 -10.23 -15.21
C THR A 76 5.78 -10.60 -14.12
N ARG A 77 6.17 -11.88 -14.03
CA ARG A 77 7.18 -12.33 -13.06
C ARG A 77 8.55 -11.66 -13.27
N ALA A 78 8.97 -11.51 -14.53
CA ALA A 78 10.23 -10.87 -14.87
C ALA A 78 10.21 -9.38 -14.47
N VAL A 79 9.14 -8.67 -14.83
CA VAL A 79 8.96 -7.25 -14.47
C VAL A 79 8.91 -7.06 -12.95
N PHE A 80 8.18 -7.90 -12.22
CA PHE A 80 8.09 -7.80 -10.76
C PHE A 80 9.43 -8.06 -10.08
N THR A 81 10.19 -9.01 -10.62
CA THR A 81 11.54 -9.30 -10.14
C THR A 81 12.45 -8.10 -10.31
N GLU A 82 12.44 -7.47 -11.48
CA GLU A 82 13.27 -6.30 -11.76
C GLU A 82 12.87 -5.08 -10.93
N LEU A 83 11.56 -4.81 -10.76
CA LEU A 83 11.07 -3.74 -9.89
C LEU A 83 11.57 -3.91 -8.46
N ARG A 84 11.39 -5.11 -7.90
CA ARG A 84 11.83 -5.43 -6.53
C ARG A 84 13.35 -5.35 -6.38
N ASP A 85 14.11 -5.92 -7.31
CA ASP A 85 15.58 -5.91 -7.26
C ASP A 85 16.13 -4.48 -7.38
N SER A 86 15.33 -3.57 -7.94
CA SER A 86 15.62 -2.14 -8.00
C SER A 86 15.12 -1.35 -6.79
N GLY A 87 14.43 -1.98 -5.85
CA GLY A 87 13.90 -1.36 -4.63
C GLY A 87 12.49 -0.76 -4.75
N ILE A 88 11.85 -0.82 -5.93
CA ILE A 88 10.47 -0.37 -6.13
C ILE A 88 9.53 -1.39 -5.52
N ARG A 89 8.58 -0.91 -4.71
CA ARG A 89 7.59 -1.76 -4.04
C ARG A 89 6.44 -2.11 -4.98
N ILE A 90 5.75 -3.20 -4.67
CA ILE A 90 4.64 -3.73 -5.48
C ILE A 90 3.50 -4.09 -4.54
N ALA A 91 2.30 -3.60 -4.87
CA ALA A 91 1.05 -3.94 -4.21
C ALA A 91 0.09 -4.59 -5.19
N ILE A 92 -0.64 -5.61 -4.74
CA ILE A 92 -1.79 -6.15 -5.47
C ILE A 92 -3.03 -5.41 -4.98
N ASP A 93 -3.74 -4.76 -5.91
CA ASP A 93 -4.97 -4.03 -5.67
C ASP A 93 -6.22 -4.90 -5.93
N ASP A 94 -7.34 -4.51 -5.31
CA ASP A 94 -8.65 -5.18 -5.43
C ASP A 94 -8.63 -6.70 -5.13
N PHE A 95 -7.81 -7.12 -4.17
CA PHE A 95 -7.60 -8.54 -3.90
C PHE A 95 -8.89 -9.24 -3.43
N GLY A 96 -9.24 -10.33 -4.12
CA GLY A 96 -10.40 -11.16 -3.79
C GLY A 96 -11.65 -10.84 -4.61
N SER A 97 -11.60 -9.84 -5.50
CA SER A 97 -12.64 -9.57 -6.49
C SER A 97 -12.62 -10.56 -7.68
N GLY A 98 -11.47 -11.22 -7.91
CA GLY A 98 -11.23 -12.09 -9.06
C GLY A 98 -11.10 -13.60 -8.77
N TYR A 99 -10.87 -14.35 -9.84
CA TYR A 99 -10.63 -15.79 -9.77
C TYR A 99 -9.13 -16.07 -9.65
N SER A 100 -8.71 -16.52 -8.47
CA SER A 100 -7.42 -17.20 -8.17
C SER A 100 -6.27 -16.37 -7.59
N ALA A 101 -6.53 -15.20 -7.01
CA ALA A 101 -5.60 -14.35 -6.26
C ALA A 101 -4.56 -15.07 -5.34
N LEU A 102 -4.94 -16.18 -4.69
CA LEU A 102 -4.10 -16.83 -3.68
C LEU A 102 -2.86 -17.52 -4.23
N TRP A 103 -2.93 -18.08 -5.44
CA TRP A 103 -1.73 -18.72 -6.02
C TRP A 103 -0.70 -17.67 -6.43
N TYR A 104 -1.17 -16.51 -6.89
CA TYR A 104 -0.33 -15.39 -7.29
C TYR A 104 0.47 -14.82 -6.15
N LEU A 105 -0.15 -14.65 -4.97
CA LEU A 105 0.58 -14.21 -3.77
C LEU A 105 1.70 -15.15 -3.37
N ARG A 106 1.56 -16.46 -3.61
CA ARG A 106 2.64 -17.43 -3.35
C ARG A 106 3.79 -17.27 -4.35
N ASP A 107 3.46 -17.00 -5.60
CA ASP A 107 4.39 -17.07 -6.73
C ASP A 107 5.07 -15.74 -7.04
N PHE A 108 4.43 -14.62 -6.70
CA PHE A 108 4.94 -13.28 -6.84
C PHE A 108 5.41 -12.75 -5.49
N GLN A 109 6.65 -12.25 -5.44
CA GLN A 109 7.23 -11.62 -4.27
C GLN A 109 6.76 -10.16 -4.18
N VAL A 110 5.47 -9.96 -3.93
CA VAL A 110 4.87 -8.64 -3.70
C VAL A 110 5.08 -8.19 -2.25
N HIS A 111 4.93 -6.89 -2.01
CA HIS A 111 5.13 -6.30 -0.69
C HIS A 111 3.81 -6.15 0.05
N GLU A 112 2.74 -5.84 -0.68
CA GLU A 112 1.44 -5.51 -0.12
C GLU A 112 0.30 -6.20 -0.88
N VAL A 113 -0.79 -6.43 -0.16
CA VAL A 113 -2.06 -6.88 -0.72
C VAL A 113 -3.19 -6.03 -0.15
N LYS A 114 -3.98 -5.41 -1.02
CA LYS A 114 -5.03 -4.46 -0.65
C LYS A 114 -6.38 -5.16 -0.69
N LEU A 115 -7.07 -5.19 0.46
CA LEU A 115 -8.41 -5.75 0.60
C LEU A 115 -9.43 -4.66 0.31
N ASP A 116 -10.16 -4.80 -0.80
CA ASP A 116 -11.13 -3.81 -1.26
C ASP A 116 -12.27 -3.57 -0.25
N ARG A 117 -12.83 -2.36 -0.31
CA ARG A 117 -13.93 -1.92 0.55
C ARG A 117 -15.15 -2.83 0.51
N GLU A 118 -15.41 -3.56 -0.57
CA GLU A 118 -16.53 -4.50 -0.67
C GLU A 118 -16.42 -5.64 0.37
N PHE A 119 -15.20 -6.00 0.77
CA PHE A 119 -14.97 -6.93 1.87
C PHE A 119 -14.95 -6.25 3.24
N ILE A 120 -14.40 -5.03 3.31
CA ILE A 120 -14.20 -4.30 4.57
C ILE A 120 -15.52 -3.71 5.11
N ALA A 121 -16.33 -3.09 4.25
CA ALA A 121 -17.58 -2.44 4.66
C ALA A 121 -18.54 -3.39 5.43
N PRO A 122 -18.77 -4.65 4.99
CA PRO A 122 -19.64 -5.57 5.72
C PRO A 122 -18.97 -6.33 6.88
N ILE A 123 -17.71 -6.06 7.24
CA ILE A 123 -16.93 -6.87 8.21
C ILE A 123 -17.59 -7.02 9.59
N LEU A 124 -18.39 -6.03 10.02
CA LEU A 124 -19.08 -6.04 11.32
C LEU A 124 -20.45 -6.72 11.25
N THR A 125 -21.05 -6.83 10.07
CA THR A 125 -22.46 -7.25 9.88
C THR A 125 -22.60 -8.60 9.19
N GLN A 126 -21.59 -9.03 8.43
CA GLN A 126 -21.61 -10.28 7.68
C GLN A 126 -20.50 -11.23 8.15
N PRO A 127 -20.84 -12.33 8.85
CA PRO A 127 -19.86 -13.31 9.33
C PRO A 127 -18.98 -13.90 8.22
N THR A 128 -19.51 -14.06 7.02
CA THR A 128 -18.75 -14.57 5.86
C THR A 128 -17.66 -13.60 5.44
N SER A 129 -17.97 -12.30 5.30
CA SER A 129 -16.98 -11.27 4.97
C SER A 129 -15.90 -11.18 6.06
N ALA A 130 -16.30 -11.21 7.33
CA ALA A 130 -15.37 -11.25 8.46
C ALA A 130 -14.42 -12.45 8.42
N ALA A 131 -14.92 -13.64 8.06
CA ALA A 131 -14.11 -14.85 7.94
C ALA A 131 -13.13 -14.77 6.76
N ILE A 132 -13.57 -14.25 5.61
CA ILE A 132 -12.72 -14.05 4.43
C ILE A 132 -11.60 -13.07 4.73
N VAL A 133 -11.93 -11.87 5.24
CA VAL A 133 -10.93 -10.84 5.59
C VAL A 133 -9.89 -11.39 6.56
N ARG A 134 -10.33 -12.09 7.62
CA ARG A 134 -9.40 -12.72 8.57
C ARG A 134 -8.49 -13.75 7.89
N ALA A 135 -9.04 -14.63 7.06
CA ALA A 135 -8.26 -15.66 6.38
C ALA A 135 -7.22 -15.06 5.42
N VAL A 136 -7.56 -13.98 4.71
CA VAL A 136 -6.64 -13.26 3.82
C VAL A 136 -5.52 -12.58 4.60
N ILE A 137 -5.85 -11.90 5.72
CA ILE A 137 -4.85 -11.28 6.60
C ILE A 137 -3.88 -12.34 7.15
N ASP A 138 -4.41 -13.46 7.66
CA ASP A 138 -3.58 -14.55 8.19
C ASP A 138 -2.66 -15.11 7.10
N LEU A 139 -3.16 -15.29 5.86
CA LEU A 139 -2.35 -15.75 4.74
C LEU A 139 -1.27 -14.75 4.34
N ALA A 140 -1.61 -13.46 4.25
CA ALA A 140 -0.65 -12.40 3.91
C ALA A 140 0.55 -12.43 4.86
N HIS A 141 0.29 -12.52 6.17
CA HIS A 141 1.35 -12.65 7.17
C HIS A 141 2.20 -13.92 7.01
N VAL A 142 1.58 -15.07 6.72
CA VAL A 142 2.31 -16.32 6.46
C VAL A 142 3.25 -16.20 5.26
N LEU A 143 2.85 -15.43 4.25
CA LEU A 143 3.63 -15.18 3.04
C LEU A 143 4.63 -14.02 3.19
N GLY A 144 4.63 -13.31 4.34
CA GLY A 144 5.47 -12.14 4.55
C GLY A 144 5.02 -10.90 3.77
N VAL A 145 3.75 -10.85 3.36
CA VAL A 145 3.12 -9.74 2.64
C VAL A 145 2.32 -8.89 3.62
N THR A 146 2.35 -7.57 3.47
CA THR A 146 1.58 -6.64 4.30
C THR A 146 0.13 -6.53 3.82
N PRO A 147 -0.88 -6.90 4.62
CA PRO A 147 -2.28 -6.66 4.27
C PRO A 147 -2.65 -5.19 4.53
N VAL A 148 -3.28 -4.57 3.55
CA VAL A 148 -3.80 -3.19 3.59
C VAL A 148 -5.32 -3.23 3.48
N ALA A 149 -6.05 -2.71 4.44
CA ALA A 149 -7.51 -2.65 4.38
C ALA A 149 -8.03 -1.35 3.78
N GLU A 150 -8.94 -1.42 2.81
CA GLU A 150 -9.50 -0.23 2.17
C GLU A 150 -10.92 0.11 2.59
N GLY A 151 -11.29 1.38 2.46
CA GLY A 151 -12.65 1.83 2.77
C GLY A 151 -12.99 1.76 4.25
N VAL A 152 -12.03 1.97 5.14
CA VAL A 152 -12.30 2.06 6.59
C VAL A 152 -13.01 3.38 6.91
N GLU A 153 -14.30 3.30 7.25
CA GLU A 153 -15.15 4.49 7.49
C GLU A 153 -15.37 4.83 8.97
N ASN A 154 -15.10 3.92 9.90
CA ASN A 154 -15.35 4.12 11.33
C ASN A 154 -14.35 3.39 12.24
N ALA A 155 -14.39 3.76 13.54
CA ALA A 155 -13.47 3.27 14.55
C ALA A 155 -13.68 1.79 14.87
N GLU A 156 -14.92 1.31 14.79
CA GLU A 156 -15.30 -0.07 15.06
C GLU A 156 -14.74 -1.03 14.00
N THR A 157 -14.80 -0.64 12.72
CA THR A 157 -14.15 -1.35 11.61
C THR A 157 -12.63 -1.35 11.79
N ALA A 158 -12.03 -0.22 12.12
CA ALA A 158 -10.58 -0.12 12.36
C ALA A 158 -10.13 -1.02 13.53
N ALA A 159 -10.86 -1.02 14.65
CA ALA A 159 -10.60 -1.88 15.79
C ALA A 159 -10.72 -3.36 15.40
N LYS A 160 -11.69 -3.72 14.56
CA LYS A 160 -11.86 -5.09 14.10
C LYS A 160 -10.71 -5.57 13.23
N LEU A 161 -10.18 -4.70 12.37
CA LEU A 161 -9.02 -4.99 11.53
C LEU A 161 -7.75 -5.17 12.36
N LEU A 162 -7.54 -4.34 13.38
CA LEU A 162 -6.46 -4.48 14.35
C LEU A 162 -6.55 -5.81 15.14
N GLU A 163 -7.76 -6.24 15.52
CA GLU A 163 -7.96 -7.56 16.15
C GLU A 163 -7.51 -8.72 15.24
N TYR A 164 -7.67 -8.56 13.93
CA TYR A 164 -7.21 -9.52 12.94
C TYR A 164 -5.72 -9.37 12.61
N GLY A 165 -5.06 -8.33 13.12
CA GLY A 165 -3.64 -8.04 12.88
C GLY A 165 -3.37 -7.26 11.60
N CYS A 166 -4.37 -6.62 10.99
CA CYS A 166 -4.16 -5.71 9.87
C CYS A 166 -3.73 -4.35 10.41
N ASP A 167 -2.44 -4.05 10.22
CA ASP A 167 -1.77 -2.86 10.75
C ASP A 167 -1.65 -1.73 9.70
N VAL A 168 -2.25 -1.87 8.52
CA VAL A 168 -2.22 -0.84 7.45
C VAL A 168 -3.62 -0.69 6.86
N ALA A 169 -4.12 0.54 6.75
CA ALA A 169 -5.45 0.77 6.21
C ALA A 169 -5.63 2.19 5.69
N GLN A 170 -6.59 2.32 4.78
CA GLN A 170 -7.03 3.56 4.19
C GLN A 170 -8.55 3.70 4.25
N GLY A 171 -9.02 4.95 4.36
CA GLY A 171 -10.44 5.26 4.37
C GLY A 171 -10.78 6.56 5.09
N PHE A 172 -12.04 6.97 4.95
CA PHE A 172 -12.53 8.26 5.44
C PHE A 172 -12.47 8.42 6.96
N TYR A 173 -12.38 7.32 7.70
CA TYR A 173 -12.11 7.36 9.14
C TYR A 173 -10.78 8.09 9.44
N TYR A 174 -9.79 7.91 8.59
CA TYR A 174 -8.47 8.50 8.74
C TYR A 174 -8.37 9.85 8.01
N SER A 175 -8.72 9.85 6.72
CA SER A 175 -8.71 11.05 5.88
C SER A 175 -9.44 10.77 4.57
N PRO A 176 -10.19 11.74 4.01
CA PRO A 176 -10.54 11.70 2.59
C PRO A 176 -9.27 11.90 1.72
N PRO A 177 -9.32 11.61 0.40
CA PRO A 177 -8.28 12.04 -0.52
C PRO A 177 -8.05 13.55 -0.44
N VAL A 178 -6.79 13.96 -0.33
CA VAL A 178 -6.39 15.37 -0.21
C VAL A 178 -5.47 15.78 -1.34
N VAL A 179 -5.40 17.08 -1.60
CA VAL A 179 -4.39 17.65 -2.51
C VAL A 179 -3.01 17.68 -1.84
N ALA A 180 -1.94 17.62 -2.62
CA ALA A 180 -0.57 17.53 -2.13
C ALA A 180 -0.17 18.58 -1.07
N PRO A 181 -0.57 19.87 -1.15
CA PRO A 181 -0.26 20.82 -0.08
C PRO A 181 -0.87 20.46 1.27
N ALA A 182 -2.08 19.88 1.29
CA ALA A 182 -2.77 19.48 2.51
C ALA A 182 -2.19 18.18 3.09
N MET A 183 -1.55 17.33 2.27
CA MET A 183 -0.84 16.13 2.72
C MET A 183 0.25 16.47 3.74
N LEU A 184 1.09 17.48 3.46
CA LEU A 184 2.17 17.89 4.35
C LEU A 184 1.65 18.33 5.73
N GLU A 185 0.54 19.07 5.76
CA GLU A 185 -0.09 19.50 7.01
C GLU A 185 -0.63 18.30 7.80
N LEU A 186 -1.25 17.35 7.09
CA LEU A 186 -1.76 16.12 7.68
C LEU A 186 -0.63 15.30 8.29
N LEU A 187 0.45 15.04 7.54
CA LEU A 187 1.61 14.27 7.99
C LEU A 187 2.28 14.92 9.22
N ALA A 188 2.49 16.25 9.18
CA ALA A 188 3.05 16.98 10.31
C ALA A 188 2.14 16.91 11.56
N SER A 189 0.82 16.90 11.40
CA SER A 189 -0.12 16.75 12.51
C SER A 189 -0.07 15.37 13.15
N GLN A 190 0.11 14.31 12.35
CA GLN A 190 0.20 12.92 12.81
C GLN A 190 1.53 12.68 13.55
N GLN A 191 2.63 13.21 13.04
CA GLN A 191 3.93 13.10 13.68
C GLN A 191 3.92 13.73 15.08
N ARG A 192 3.34 14.94 15.22
CA ARG A 192 3.17 15.59 16.53
C ARG A 192 2.33 14.76 17.52
N ARG A 193 1.30 14.06 17.04
CA ARG A 193 0.45 13.17 17.87
C ARG A 193 1.23 11.95 18.36
N ARG A 194 2.06 11.35 17.51
CA ARG A 194 2.94 10.23 17.86
C ARG A 194 4.03 10.63 18.87
N ASP A 195 4.67 11.77 18.65
CA ASP A 195 5.72 12.27 19.55
C ASP A 195 5.17 12.67 20.92
N GLY A 196 3.98 13.29 20.95
CA GLY A 196 3.31 13.67 22.20
C GLY A 196 2.83 12.48 23.04
N ARG A 197 2.52 11.33 22.43
CA ARG A 197 2.19 10.07 23.14
C ARG A 197 3.45 9.36 23.66
N SER A 198 4.53 9.38 22.90
CA SER A 198 5.80 8.73 23.28
C SER A 198 6.45 9.38 24.52
N ALA A 199 6.22 10.67 24.75
CA ALA A 199 6.69 11.37 25.96
C ALA A 199 5.89 11.01 27.24
N GLY A 200 4.74 10.32 27.12
CA GLY A 200 3.89 9.92 28.24
C GLY A 200 4.14 8.51 28.79
N GLU A 201 4.89 7.66 28.07
CA GLU A 201 5.19 6.28 28.49
C GLU A 201 6.65 6.11 28.89
N ASN A 202 7.04 6.68 30.04
CA ASN A 202 8.34 6.39 30.65
C ASN A 202 8.20 5.16 31.58
N GLY A 203 8.37 3.96 31.01
CA GLY A 203 8.45 2.69 31.72
C GLY A 203 9.08 1.61 30.84
N TYR A 204 10.28 1.14 31.23
CA TYR A 204 11.14 0.19 30.51
C TYR A 204 10.48 -1.17 30.17
N PRO A 205 11.03 -1.93 29.19
CA PRO A 205 10.24 -2.77 28.29
C PRO A 205 10.07 -4.21 28.80
N SER A 206 8.91 -4.80 28.48
CA SER A 206 8.75 -6.26 28.38
C SER A 206 8.51 -6.62 26.91
N GLU A 207 9.20 -7.67 26.44
CA GLU A 207 9.04 -8.27 25.11
C GLU A 207 7.57 -8.37 24.70
N GLY A 208 7.25 -7.92 23.47
CA GLY A 208 5.93 -8.13 22.85
C GLY A 208 5.00 -6.92 22.74
N LYS A 209 5.49 -5.66 22.69
CA LYS A 209 4.63 -4.52 22.33
C LYS A 209 4.26 -4.58 20.83
N ARG A 210 3.09 -5.16 20.53
CA ARG A 210 2.41 -5.01 19.22
C ARG A 210 2.20 -3.53 18.95
N ARG A 211 2.56 -3.07 17.75
CA ARG A 211 2.30 -1.70 17.28
C ARG A 211 0.78 -1.52 17.25
N SER A 212 0.26 -0.57 18.02
CA SER A 212 -1.19 -0.38 18.26
C SER A 212 -1.81 0.65 17.33
N GLU A 213 -1.20 0.95 16.19
CA GLU A 213 -1.70 1.96 15.26
C GLU A 213 -1.54 1.46 13.83
N ILE A 214 -2.64 1.54 13.09
CA ILE A 214 -2.66 1.31 11.67
C ILE A 214 -1.81 2.41 10.99
N GLU A 215 -0.81 2.03 10.20
CA GLU A 215 -0.09 2.94 9.31
C GLU A 215 -1.05 3.38 8.19
N LEU A 216 -1.24 4.70 8.04
CA LEU A 216 -1.95 5.21 6.87
C LEU A 216 -1.09 4.95 5.64
N MET A 217 -1.67 4.25 4.67
CA MET A 217 -1.33 4.47 3.27
C MET A 217 -2.31 5.50 2.71
N GLN A 218 -1.77 6.50 2.01
CA GLN A 218 -2.55 7.47 1.22
C GLN A 218 -2.11 7.43 -0.22
#